data_AF-A0AAV6MHT5-F1
#
_entry.id   AF-A0AAV6MHT5-F1
#
_cell.length_a   1.000
_cell.length_b   1.000
_cell.length_c   1.000
_cell.angle_alpha   90.00
_cell.angle_beta   90.00
_cell.angle_gamma   90.00
#
_symmetry.space_group_name_H-M   'P 1'
#
loop_
_entity.id
_entity.type
_entity.pdbx_description
1 polymer ?
#
loop_
_entity_poly.entity_id
_entity_poly.type
_entity_poly.pdbx_seq_one_letter_code
_entity_poly.pdbx_strand_id
1 'polypeptide(L)'
;MERQRSFAVKPTRFLVFTFTISSFIIFLSFISLWIVKNSPARPESFLFFNRTPVAVSFFRPVNLQTVNSFGRNFSRTDANNTHLIDTHFRKSENLSAHLKNPENITGYGGISIPGEQRNENAAEEGKKDGGADGNTTAIRPSDGETSIKEVEVQLPISEMIKNKEVKIPLEKLESPKKIVRNESHRCDLTKGKWVFDESNPLYSNGSCPFIDEGFDCEGNGRLDLNYKKFKWQPQDCDDYRFNATKMLELIRGKRIVFVGDSINRNQWESMLCMLFSAIKDPRKVYETRGRRITKKKGNYSFKFVDYKCTVEFYVSHFLVHEDKARLGRRRIQTLRIDTIDRGSSRWRGADVLVFNSAHWWSHYKTKSGINYYQERDQVLPRLDVNIAFRRALTTWGAWVDKYINSKKTRVFFRSSAPSHFRGGQWNSGGHCREATEPLNVTSSNLGYPEKNVIVEDVISQMKTRVTLLNVTGLSDYRIDGHPSMYGKSVVNRQGSRGGEDCSHWCLPGVPDTWNELLYFHLNYNEMVK
;
A
#
# COMPACT_ATOMS: atom_id res chain seq x y z
N MET A 1 -5.86 -57.76 31.10
CA MET A 1 -6.39 -57.27 32.41
C MET A 1 -6.55 -55.77 32.32
N GLU A 2 -7.72 -55.32 31.90
CA GLU A 2 -8.05 -53.90 31.75
C GLU A 2 -8.80 -53.44 33.01
N ARG A 3 -8.23 -52.47 33.73
CA ARG A 3 -8.75 -51.99 35.01
C ARG A 3 -9.77 -50.89 34.74
N GLN A 4 -11.07 -51.22 34.76
CA GLN A 4 -12.13 -50.22 34.72
C GLN A 4 -12.03 -49.28 35.94
N ARG A 5 -11.88 -47.98 35.69
CA ARG A 5 -12.04 -46.92 36.70
C ARG A 5 -13.50 -46.47 36.70
N SER A 6 -14.23 -46.80 37.77
CA SER A 6 -15.55 -46.25 38.04
C SER A 6 -15.42 -44.79 38.49
N PHE A 7 -16.10 -43.87 37.79
CA PHE A 7 -16.21 -42.47 38.18
C PHE A 7 -17.41 -42.31 39.11
N ALA A 8 -17.17 -42.37 40.42
CA ALA A 8 -18.16 -41.97 41.43
C ALA A 8 -18.17 -40.44 41.55
N VAL A 9 -19.17 -39.79 40.96
CA VAL A 9 -19.41 -38.34 41.12
C VAL A 9 -19.98 -38.10 42.52
N LYS A 10 -19.24 -37.38 43.37
CA LYS A 10 -19.69 -37.03 44.72
C LYS A 10 -20.99 -36.21 44.65
N PRO A 11 -22.03 -36.52 45.45
CA PRO A 11 -23.35 -35.86 45.42
C PRO A 11 -23.27 -34.32 45.55
N THR A 12 -22.26 -33.83 46.25
CA THR A 12 -22.01 -32.40 46.45
C THR A 12 -21.71 -31.64 45.15
N ARG A 13 -21.09 -32.29 44.15
CA ARG A 13 -20.82 -31.66 42.85
C ARG A 13 -22.06 -31.56 41.96
N PHE A 14 -23.01 -32.49 42.12
CA PHE A 14 -24.28 -32.44 41.39
C PHE A 14 -25.18 -31.33 41.91
N LEU A 15 -25.23 -31.13 43.24
CA LEU A 15 -25.97 -30.04 43.88
C LEU A 15 -25.46 -28.65 43.49
N VAL A 16 -24.14 -28.47 43.41
CA VAL A 16 -23.56 -27.19 42.97
C VAL A 16 -23.92 -26.94 41.50
N PHE A 17 -23.86 -27.97 40.66
CA PHE A 17 -24.17 -27.86 39.24
C PHE A 17 -25.65 -27.49 39.00
N THR A 18 -26.59 -28.14 39.71
CA THR A 18 -28.02 -27.81 39.61
C THR A 18 -28.32 -26.41 40.13
N PHE A 19 -27.67 -25.97 41.20
CA PHE A 19 -27.83 -24.61 41.72
C PHE A 19 -27.31 -23.55 40.74
N THR A 20 -26.16 -23.80 40.09
CA THR A 20 -25.62 -22.88 39.09
C THR A 20 -26.52 -22.74 37.86
N ILE A 21 -27.11 -23.84 37.38
CA ILE A 21 -28.03 -23.81 36.24
C ILE A 21 -29.33 -23.10 36.62
N SER A 22 -29.88 -23.39 37.81
CA SER A 22 -31.11 -22.74 38.29
C SER A 22 -30.93 -21.22 38.44
N SER A 23 -29.81 -20.78 39.03
CA SER A 23 -29.49 -19.36 39.16
C SER A 23 -29.31 -18.66 37.81
N PHE A 24 -28.75 -19.36 36.82
CA PHE A 24 -28.56 -18.82 35.47
C PHE A 24 -29.89 -18.62 34.73
N ILE A 25 -30.81 -19.58 34.84
CA ILE A 25 -32.15 -19.49 34.23
C ILE A 25 -32.95 -18.35 34.85
N ILE A 26 -32.90 -18.20 36.18
CA ILE A 26 -33.54 -17.09 36.89
C ILE A 26 -32.98 -15.75 36.39
N PHE A 27 -31.66 -15.62 36.28
CA PHE A 27 -31.02 -14.41 35.78
C PHE A 27 -31.45 -14.04 34.34
N LEU A 28 -31.54 -15.03 33.44
CA LEU A 28 -32.01 -14.81 32.07
C LEU A 28 -33.48 -14.37 32.01
N SER A 29 -34.33 -14.90 32.90
CA SER A 29 -35.74 -14.49 32.98
C SER A 29 -35.89 -13.03 33.42
N PHE A 30 -35.10 -12.58 34.41
CA PHE A 30 -35.08 -11.18 34.84
C PHE A 30 -34.56 -10.24 33.75
N ILE A 31 -33.51 -10.63 33.01
CA ILE A 31 -33.02 -9.84 31.88
C ILE A 31 -34.10 -9.72 30.80
N SER A 32 -34.79 -10.81 30.48
CA SER A 32 -35.83 -10.82 29.45
C SER A 32 -37.00 -9.89 29.84
N LEU A 33 -37.43 -9.95 31.10
CA LEU A 33 -38.45 -9.03 31.64
C LEU A 33 -37.97 -7.57 31.65
N TRP A 34 -36.71 -7.33 31.99
CA TRP A 34 -36.12 -5.99 31.97
C TRP A 34 -36.03 -5.41 30.55
N ILE A 35 -35.70 -6.23 29.54
CA ILE A 35 -35.67 -5.80 28.13
C ILE A 35 -37.09 -5.46 27.63
N VAL A 36 -38.08 -6.29 27.96
CA VAL A 36 -39.48 -6.03 27.60
C VAL A 36 -39.99 -4.75 28.26
N LYS A 37 -39.66 -4.52 29.54
CA LYS A 37 -40.12 -3.35 30.29
C LYS A 37 -39.45 -2.04 29.89
N ASN A 38 -38.21 -2.08 29.38
CA ASN A 38 -37.44 -0.89 28.99
C ASN A 38 -37.38 -0.64 27.48
N SER A 39 -38.12 -1.40 26.67
CA SER A 39 -38.26 -1.10 25.24
C SER A 39 -39.32 -0.01 25.03
N PRO A 40 -38.99 1.17 24.46
CA PRO A 40 -39.98 2.20 24.17
C PRO A 40 -40.90 1.73 23.02
N ALA A 41 -42.21 1.86 23.20
CA ALA A 41 -43.18 1.68 22.13
C ALA A 41 -42.93 2.71 21.00
N ARG A 42 -42.74 2.25 19.76
CA ARG A 42 -42.69 3.13 18.58
C ARG A 42 -44.06 3.75 18.34
N PRO A 43 -44.16 5.02 17.89
CA PRO A 43 -45.39 5.55 17.35
C PRO A 43 -45.68 4.92 15.99
N GLU A 44 -46.88 4.36 15.81
CA GLU A 44 -47.41 3.98 14.50
C GLU A 44 -47.68 5.24 13.67
N SER A 45 -46.99 5.38 12.55
CA SER A 45 -47.37 6.33 11.49
C SER A 45 -48.42 5.67 10.59
N PHE A 46 -49.64 6.18 10.69
CA PHE A 46 -50.77 5.86 9.81
C PHE A 46 -50.42 6.07 8.34
N LEU A 47 -50.48 5.02 7.52
CA LEU A 47 -50.60 5.11 6.07
C LEU A 47 -52.05 4.84 5.68
N PHE A 48 -52.74 5.90 5.24
CA PHE A 48 -54.04 5.81 4.61
C PHE A 48 -53.89 5.08 3.26
N PHE A 49 -54.44 3.86 3.17
CA PHE A 49 -54.73 3.21 1.90
C PHE A 49 -56.21 3.42 1.58
N ASN A 50 -56.50 4.21 0.55
CA ASN A 50 -57.81 4.24 -0.08
C ASN A 50 -58.08 2.86 -0.70
N ARG A 51 -59.10 2.18 -0.19
CA ARG A 51 -59.72 1.01 -0.82
C ARG A 51 -61.05 1.45 -1.39
N THR A 52 -61.29 1.19 -2.67
CA THR A 52 -62.56 0.60 -3.10
C THR A 52 -62.29 -0.52 -4.11
N PRO A 53 -63.13 -1.57 -4.09
CA PRO A 53 -62.79 -2.90 -4.60
C PRO A 53 -63.55 -3.21 -5.92
N VAL A 54 -63.29 -4.37 -6.53
CA VAL A 54 -64.32 -5.37 -6.91
C VAL A 54 -63.70 -6.56 -7.65
N ALA A 55 -64.12 -7.75 -7.18
CA ALA A 55 -64.27 -9.09 -7.80
C ALA A 55 -63.15 -9.65 -8.70
N VAL A 56 -62.41 -10.71 -8.32
CA VAL A 56 -62.77 -12.14 -8.12
C VAL A 56 -62.96 -12.91 -9.45
N SER A 57 -62.34 -14.10 -9.46
CA SER A 57 -62.54 -15.29 -10.32
C SER A 57 -61.56 -15.44 -11.50
N PHE A 58 -61.04 -16.62 -11.87
CA PHE A 58 -60.82 -17.95 -11.28
C PHE A 58 -60.13 -18.77 -12.39
N PHE A 59 -59.20 -19.70 -12.07
CA PHE A 59 -58.76 -20.88 -12.89
C PHE A 59 -58.13 -20.58 -14.29
N ARG A 60 -57.20 -21.32 -14.92
CA ARG A 60 -56.30 -22.49 -14.73
C ARG A 60 -55.35 -22.49 -15.99
N PRO A 61 -54.48 -23.48 -16.28
CA PRO A 61 -53.10 -23.22 -16.70
C PRO A 61 -52.70 -23.82 -18.08
N VAL A 62 -51.39 -23.74 -18.42
CA VAL A 62 -50.64 -24.57 -19.41
C VAL A 62 -50.89 -24.13 -20.89
N ASN A 63 -49.91 -23.89 -21.78
CA ASN A 63 -48.85 -24.78 -22.26
C ASN A 63 -47.78 -24.08 -23.15
N LEU A 64 -46.67 -24.81 -23.35
CA LEU A 64 -45.54 -24.66 -24.29
C LEU A 64 -45.85 -24.13 -25.70
N GLN A 65 -44.88 -23.40 -26.31
CA GLN A 65 -44.07 -23.92 -27.42
C GLN A 65 -42.89 -23.01 -27.84
N THR A 66 -41.76 -23.68 -28.06
CA THR A 66 -40.51 -23.33 -28.75
C THR A 66 -40.67 -22.80 -30.18
N VAL A 67 -39.82 -21.85 -30.62
CA VAL A 67 -39.24 -21.81 -31.99
C VAL A 67 -37.82 -21.21 -31.96
N ASN A 68 -36.99 -21.80 -32.83
CA ASN A 68 -35.55 -21.70 -33.05
C ASN A 68 -34.96 -20.35 -33.53
N SER A 69 -33.65 -20.24 -33.27
CA SER A 69 -32.55 -19.69 -34.08
C SER A 69 -32.79 -18.48 -34.99
N PHE A 70 -31.87 -17.50 -34.94
CA PHE A 70 -30.95 -17.21 -36.05
C PHE A 70 -29.87 -16.24 -35.56
N GLY A 71 -28.61 -16.59 -35.77
CA GLY A 71 -27.49 -15.68 -35.59
C GLY A 71 -27.26 -14.82 -36.82
N ARG A 72 -26.63 -13.65 -36.63
CA ARG A 72 -25.46 -13.20 -37.40
C ARG A 72 -24.96 -11.85 -36.87
N ASN A 73 -23.64 -11.79 -36.79
CA ASN A 73 -22.82 -10.60 -36.58
C ASN A 73 -23.13 -9.50 -37.59
N PHE A 74 -22.99 -8.24 -37.16
CA PHE A 74 -22.47 -7.18 -38.01
C PHE A 74 -21.48 -6.32 -37.23
N SER A 75 -20.26 -6.26 -37.76
CA SER A 75 -19.29 -5.18 -37.57
C SER A 75 -19.55 -4.16 -38.68
N ARG A 76 -19.60 -2.85 -38.38
CA ARG A 76 -18.73 -1.83 -39.01
C ARG A 76 -19.06 -0.38 -38.61
N THR A 77 -17.97 0.40 -38.57
CA THR A 77 -17.76 1.79 -39.03
C THR A 77 -18.28 2.99 -38.24
N ASP A 78 -17.27 3.76 -37.83
CA ASP A 78 -17.17 5.22 -37.77
C ASP A 78 -18.23 6.02 -38.54
N ALA A 79 -18.80 6.99 -37.86
CA ALA A 79 -19.19 8.28 -38.43
C ALA A 79 -19.08 9.36 -37.35
N ASN A 80 -18.29 10.40 -37.65
CA ASN A 80 -18.31 11.69 -36.98
C ASN A 80 -19.75 12.24 -36.97
N ASN A 81 -20.21 12.72 -35.82
CA ASN A 81 -20.91 14.00 -35.77
C ASN A 81 -20.83 14.65 -34.39
N THR A 82 -20.48 15.91 -34.46
CA THR A 82 -20.39 16.93 -33.42
C THR A 82 -21.72 17.17 -32.70
N HIS A 83 -21.68 17.19 -31.38
CA HIS A 83 -22.58 18.04 -30.58
C HIS A 83 -21.78 18.70 -29.45
N LEU A 84 -21.53 20.00 -29.64
CA LEU A 84 -21.11 20.95 -28.62
C LEU A 84 -22.26 21.16 -27.62
N ILE A 85 -21.99 21.01 -26.33
CA ILE A 85 -22.58 21.85 -25.28
C ILE A 85 -21.43 22.32 -24.39
N ASP A 86 -21.17 23.62 -24.48
CA ASP A 86 -20.31 24.42 -23.61
C ASP A 86 -20.73 24.33 -22.14
N THR A 87 -19.76 24.21 -21.24
CA THR A 87 -19.79 24.98 -19.98
C THR A 87 -18.38 25.51 -19.68
N HIS A 88 -18.25 26.81 -19.90
CA HIS A 88 -17.23 27.75 -19.48
C HIS A 88 -16.29 27.33 -18.33
N PHE A 89 -14.98 27.32 -18.60
CA PHE A 89 -13.96 27.74 -17.64
C PHE A 89 -13.22 28.96 -18.18
N ARG A 90 -13.35 30.07 -17.45
CA ARG A 90 -12.78 31.38 -17.79
C ARG A 90 -11.28 31.37 -17.46
N LYS A 91 -10.47 31.57 -18.50
CA LYS A 91 -9.03 31.87 -18.41
C LYS A 91 -8.86 33.30 -17.86
N SER A 92 -7.98 33.50 -16.89
CA SER A 92 -7.49 34.82 -16.49
C SER A 92 -5.99 34.85 -16.75
N GLU A 93 -5.58 35.71 -17.69
CA GLU A 93 -4.19 35.99 -18.00
C GLU A 93 -3.62 37.05 -17.04
N ASN A 94 -2.35 36.84 -16.69
CA ASN A 94 -1.30 37.74 -16.21
C ASN A 94 -1.67 39.18 -15.83
N LEU A 95 -1.36 39.54 -14.57
CA LEU A 95 -0.85 40.86 -14.22
C LEU A 95 0.39 40.69 -13.33
N SER A 96 1.53 41.09 -13.86
CA SER A 96 2.81 41.24 -13.16
C SER A 96 2.80 42.54 -12.35
N ALA A 97 3.03 42.46 -11.03
CA ALA A 97 3.81 43.41 -10.23
C ALA A 97 3.71 43.11 -8.72
N HIS A 98 4.86 43.28 -8.05
CA HIS A 98 5.06 43.50 -6.61
C HIS A 98 5.00 42.31 -5.62
N LEU A 99 6.21 41.76 -5.42
CA LEU A 99 6.81 41.40 -4.13
C LEU A 99 6.24 42.19 -2.94
N LYS A 100 5.58 41.49 -2.01
CA LYS A 100 5.66 41.70 -0.56
C LYS A 100 5.53 40.36 0.16
N ASN A 101 6.48 40.09 1.06
CA ASN A 101 6.41 39.06 2.11
C ASN A 101 5.06 39.07 2.84
N PRO A 102 4.64 37.91 3.38
CA PRO A 102 4.05 37.93 4.71
C PRO A 102 4.76 36.95 5.66
N GLU A 103 5.39 37.61 6.63
CA GLU A 103 5.48 37.29 8.05
C GLU A 103 4.73 36.05 8.57
N ASN A 104 5.46 35.37 9.48
CA ASN A 104 4.98 34.55 10.59
C ASN A 104 3.50 34.74 10.97
N ILE A 105 2.71 33.67 10.82
CA ILE A 105 1.50 33.48 11.63
C ILE A 105 1.65 32.16 12.39
N THR A 106 2.11 32.30 13.63
CA THR A 106 1.93 31.33 14.70
C THR A 106 0.45 31.27 15.07
N GLY A 107 -0.25 30.25 14.58
CA GLY A 107 -1.62 29.92 15.00
C GLY A 107 -1.63 28.63 15.82
N TYR A 108 -1.50 28.75 17.14
CA TYR A 108 -1.77 27.67 18.07
C TYR A 108 -3.28 27.37 18.07
N GLY A 109 -3.65 26.16 17.64
CA GLY A 109 -4.98 25.61 17.81
C GLY A 109 -4.89 24.27 18.54
N GLY A 110 -4.87 24.32 19.88
CA GLY A 110 -5.00 23.12 20.71
C GLY A 110 -6.43 22.61 20.65
N ILE A 111 -6.61 21.37 20.21
CA ILE A 111 -7.88 20.64 20.40
C ILE A 111 -7.54 19.31 21.07
N SER A 112 -8.02 19.21 22.30
CA SER A 112 -8.03 18.03 23.15
C SER A 112 -8.88 16.92 22.53
N ILE A 113 -8.36 15.69 22.46
CA ILE A 113 -9.15 14.49 22.20
C ILE A 113 -9.21 13.66 23.50
N PRO A 114 -10.39 13.14 23.90
CA PRO A 114 -10.56 12.41 25.16
C PRO A 114 -9.76 11.11 25.16
N GLY A 115 -9.00 10.90 26.24
CA GLY A 115 -8.30 9.65 26.50
C GLY A 115 -9.27 8.53 26.84
N GLU A 116 -9.17 7.43 26.11
CA GLU A 116 -9.81 6.18 26.46
C GLU A 116 -8.99 5.52 27.59
N GLN A 117 -9.65 5.37 28.74
CA GLN A 117 -9.09 4.81 29.97
C GLN A 117 -8.66 3.36 29.76
N ARG A 118 -7.43 3.04 30.21
CA ARG A 118 -7.04 1.67 30.51
C ARG A 118 -6.59 1.64 31.96
N ASN A 119 -7.45 1.10 32.82
CA ASN A 119 -7.16 0.78 34.21
C ASN A 119 -6.14 -0.34 34.28
N GLU A 120 -5.01 -0.10 34.94
CA GLU A 120 -4.26 -1.14 35.65
C GLU A 120 -3.73 -0.54 36.97
N ASN A 121 -4.24 -1.10 38.06
CA ASN A 121 -3.76 -0.89 39.44
C ASN A 121 -2.42 -1.61 39.61
N ALA A 122 -1.41 -0.95 40.20
CA ALA A 122 -0.49 -1.57 41.15
C ALA A 122 0.47 -0.53 41.79
N ALA A 123 0.32 -0.40 43.10
CA ALA A 123 1.33 -0.23 44.15
C ALA A 123 2.31 0.95 44.11
N GLU A 124 2.11 1.82 45.10
CA GLU A 124 3.05 2.77 45.67
C GLU A 124 4.34 2.11 46.19
N GLU A 125 5.46 2.79 46.04
CA GLU A 125 6.43 2.98 47.14
C GLU A 125 7.21 4.28 46.88
N GLY A 126 7.31 5.12 47.91
CA GLY A 126 7.79 6.50 47.81
C GLY A 126 9.10 6.79 48.54
N LYS A 127 9.73 7.92 48.17
CA LYS A 127 10.56 8.89 48.95
C LYS A 127 11.22 9.85 47.94
N LYS A 128 10.99 11.18 47.94
CA LYS A 128 11.52 12.26 48.83
C LYS A 128 13.07 12.24 48.90
N ASP A 129 13.85 13.31 48.73
CA ASP A 129 13.68 14.77 48.63
C ASP A 129 15.02 15.42 48.14
N GLY A 130 14.99 16.72 47.79
CA GLY A 130 16.14 17.66 47.70
C GLY A 130 16.61 17.99 46.27
N GLY A 131 16.57 19.21 45.71
CA GLY A 131 16.91 20.54 46.25
C GLY A 131 18.44 20.73 46.18
N ALA A 132 19.07 21.77 45.62
CA ALA A 132 18.67 23.03 45.02
C ALA A 132 19.88 23.63 44.23
N ASP A 133 19.59 24.66 43.42
CA ASP A 133 20.40 25.84 43.06
C ASP A 133 21.70 25.77 42.22
N GLY A 134 21.81 26.72 41.26
CA GLY A 134 23.11 27.22 40.80
C GLY A 134 23.25 27.78 39.37
N ASN A 135 22.65 28.94 39.09
CA ASN A 135 23.08 30.04 38.19
C ASN A 135 23.50 29.84 36.71
N THR A 136 22.65 30.39 35.83
CA THR A 136 22.86 31.59 34.97
C THR A 136 24.20 31.82 34.26
N THR A 137 24.19 31.78 32.91
CA THR A 137 24.67 32.93 32.10
C THR A 137 24.08 32.89 30.69
N ALA A 138 23.38 33.97 30.33
CA ALA A 138 22.89 34.26 28.99
C ALA A 138 23.97 35.04 28.23
N ILE A 139 24.22 34.67 26.96
CA ILE A 139 24.99 35.46 26.01
C ILE A 139 24.09 35.70 24.79
N ARG A 140 23.88 36.98 24.48
CA ARG A 140 23.18 37.47 23.28
C ARG A 140 24.08 37.39 22.03
N PRO A 141 23.49 37.37 20.82
CA PRO A 141 24.20 37.13 19.57
C PRO A 141 24.89 38.40 19.03
N SER A 142 26.05 38.22 18.40
CA SER A 142 26.74 39.24 17.62
C SER A 142 26.37 39.08 16.16
N ASP A 143 25.84 40.15 15.57
CA ASP A 143 25.63 40.32 14.14
C ASP A 143 26.99 40.38 13.42
N GLY A 144 27.08 39.71 12.26
CA GLY A 144 28.26 39.62 11.42
C GLY A 144 27.84 39.45 9.97
N GLU A 145 27.58 40.57 9.32
CA GLU A 145 27.20 40.71 7.92
C GLU A 145 28.42 40.36 7.03
N THR A 146 28.29 39.36 6.15
CA THR A 146 29.34 39.01 5.17
C THR A 146 28.77 39.14 3.77
N SER A 147 29.24 40.15 3.03
CA SER A 147 28.87 40.43 1.64
C SER A 147 29.64 39.51 0.68
N ILE A 148 28.91 38.77 -0.15
CA ILE A 148 29.48 37.98 -1.25
C ILE A 148 29.15 38.72 -2.55
N LYS A 149 30.19 39.12 -3.30
CA LYS A 149 30.08 39.74 -4.62
C LYS A 149 29.80 38.68 -5.67
N GLU A 150 28.73 38.86 -6.45
CA GLU A 150 28.46 38.14 -7.69
C GLU A 150 29.49 38.52 -8.75
N VAL A 151 30.04 37.52 -9.46
CA VAL A 151 30.86 37.70 -10.66
C VAL A 151 30.10 37.06 -11.82
N GLU A 152 29.63 37.91 -12.72
CA GLU A 152 28.95 37.58 -13.97
C GLU A 152 30.01 37.32 -15.05
N VAL A 153 29.95 36.16 -15.72
CA VAL A 153 30.80 35.84 -16.88
C VAL A 153 29.91 35.54 -18.08
N GLN A 154 29.77 36.53 -18.97
CA GLN A 154 29.23 36.39 -20.32
C GLN A 154 30.38 36.16 -21.30
N LEU A 155 30.26 35.13 -22.14
CA LEU A 155 31.10 34.94 -23.33
C LEU A 155 30.19 34.93 -24.56
N PRO A 156 30.31 35.91 -25.48
CA PRO A 156 29.67 35.85 -26.78
C PRO A 156 30.58 35.10 -27.77
N ILE A 157 29.99 34.52 -28.82
CA ILE A 157 30.42 34.58 -30.23
C ILE A 157 29.62 33.51 -30.98
N SER A 158 28.49 33.95 -31.54
CA SER A 158 27.86 33.37 -32.71
C SER A 158 28.12 34.34 -33.85
N GLU A 159 29.09 34.03 -34.72
CA GLU A 159 29.14 34.46 -36.13
C GLU A 159 30.49 34.07 -36.72
N MET A 160 30.49 33.06 -37.59
CA MET A 160 31.34 32.96 -38.79
C MET A 160 31.11 31.60 -39.47
N ILE A 161 29.90 31.42 -40.01
CA ILE A 161 29.66 30.43 -41.07
C ILE A 161 29.85 31.17 -42.40
N LYS A 162 30.99 30.97 -43.05
CA LYS A 162 31.16 31.32 -44.48
C LYS A 162 31.12 30.05 -45.30
N ASN A 163 30.11 30.02 -46.17
CA ASN A 163 29.89 29.02 -47.21
C ASN A 163 31.14 28.76 -48.05
N LYS A 164 31.48 27.49 -48.23
CA LYS A 164 32.19 26.99 -49.40
C LYS A 164 31.56 25.67 -49.80
N GLU A 165 30.65 25.74 -50.78
CA GLU A 165 30.20 24.56 -51.51
C GLU A 165 31.39 24.00 -52.31
N VAL A 166 31.75 22.76 -52.02
CA VAL A 166 32.67 21.98 -52.84
C VAL A 166 31.91 20.73 -53.28
N LYS A 167 31.50 20.69 -54.55
CA LYS A 167 30.93 19.51 -55.20
C LYS A 167 32.06 18.55 -55.56
N ILE A 168 32.01 17.32 -55.03
CA ILE A 168 32.88 16.21 -55.45
C ILE A 168 31.97 14.99 -55.76
N PRO A 169 32.26 14.21 -56.83
CA PRO A 169 31.33 13.25 -57.42
C PRO A 169 31.09 12.02 -56.55
N LEU A 170 29.87 11.48 -56.62
CA LEU A 170 29.44 10.27 -55.93
C LEU A 170 29.96 9.02 -56.65
N GLU A 171 31.12 8.51 -56.23
CA GLU A 171 31.54 7.14 -56.51
C GLU A 171 31.31 6.24 -55.28
N LYS A 172 30.68 5.08 -55.53
CA LYS A 172 30.34 4.07 -54.53
C LYS A 172 31.59 3.57 -53.81
N LEU A 173 31.74 3.92 -52.53
CA LEU A 173 32.62 3.24 -51.61
C LEU A 173 31.77 2.33 -50.71
N GLU A 174 31.89 1.01 -50.89
CA GLU A 174 31.29 0.03 -49.99
C GLU A 174 31.82 0.25 -48.56
N SER A 175 30.91 0.62 -47.66
CA SER A 175 31.25 0.76 -46.25
C SER A 175 31.61 -0.60 -45.64
N PRO A 176 32.67 -0.68 -44.81
CA PRO A 176 33.07 -1.93 -44.18
C PRO A 176 31.95 -2.42 -43.27
N LYS A 177 31.66 -3.73 -43.33
CA LYS A 177 30.70 -4.41 -42.44
C LYS A 177 30.91 -3.92 -41.01
N LYS A 178 30.01 -3.04 -40.57
CA LYS A 178 29.90 -2.67 -39.16
C LYS A 178 29.61 -3.97 -38.44
N ILE A 179 30.60 -4.46 -37.70
CA ILE A 179 30.38 -5.47 -36.68
C ILE A 179 29.36 -4.83 -35.74
N VAL A 180 28.09 -5.18 -35.93
CA VAL A 180 27.01 -4.84 -35.02
C VAL A 180 27.37 -5.57 -33.73
N ARG A 181 28.09 -4.87 -32.85
CA ARG A 181 28.06 -5.21 -31.43
C ARG A 181 26.60 -5.02 -31.06
N ASN A 182 25.90 -6.13 -30.81
CA ASN A 182 24.57 -6.15 -30.24
C ASN A 182 24.63 -5.38 -28.92
N GLU A 183 24.34 -4.08 -28.95
CA GLU A 183 23.88 -3.36 -27.79
C GLU A 183 22.52 -3.98 -27.47
N SER A 184 22.50 -4.89 -26.49
CA SER A 184 21.28 -5.51 -26.02
C SER A 184 20.26 -4.42 -25.71
N HIS A 185 19.17 -4.34 -26.48
CA HIS A 185 18.05 -3.45 -26.20
C HIS A 185 17.61 -3.68 -24.75
N ARG A 186 17.96 -2.75 -23.86
CA ARG A 186 17.57 -2.81 -22.44
C ARG A 186 16.11 -2.38 -22.37
N CYS A 187 15.21 -3.35 -22.20
CA CYS A 187 13.81 -3.15 -21.89
C CYS A 187 13.67 -2.30 -20.60
N ASP A 188 13.13 -1.08 -20.73
CA ASP A 188 12.80 -0.20 -19.62
C ASP A 188 11.33 -0.40 -19.23
N LEU A 189 11.11 -1.23 -18.20
CA LEU A 189 9.77 -1.54 -17.70
C LEU A 189 9.01 -0.33 -17.14
N THR A 190 9.69 0.79 -16.88
CA THR A 190 9.07 2.00 -16.31
C THR A 190 8.41 2.88 -17.37
N LYS A 191 8.72 2.66 -18.65
CA LYS A 191 8.15 3.40 -19.79
C LYS A 191 7.15 2.54 -20.53
N GLY A 192 5.93 3.04 -20.64
CA GLY A 192 4.83 2.28 -21.22
C GLY A 192 3.51 3.00 -21.05
N LYS A 193 2.43 2.24 -21.22
CA LYS A 193 1.06 2.73 -21.06
C LYS A 193 0.17 1.66 -20.46
N TRP A 194 -0.90 2.07 -19.78
CA TRP A 194 -1.96 1.15 -19.41
C TRP A 194 -2.83 0.84 -20.64
N VAL A 195 -3.08 -0.45 -20.85
CA VAL A 195 -3.95 -0.95 -21.90
C VAL A 195 -5.05 -1.79 -21.28
N PHE A 196 -6.25 -1.71 -21.84
CA PHE A 196 -7.34 -2.59 -21.45
C PHE A 196 -7.08 -3.98 -22.03
N ASP A 197 -7.10 -5.01 -21.19
CA ASP A 197 -6.85 -6.40 -21.56
C ASP A 197 -7.98 -7.29 -20.99
N GLU A 198 -8.80 -7.83 -21.89
CA GLU A 198 -9.94 -8.68 -21.51
C GLU A 198 -9.52 -9.96 -20.78
N SER A 199 -8.30 -10.43 -21.01
CA SER A 199 -7.75 -11.62 -20.36
C SER A 199 -7.35 -11.39 -18.90
N ASN A 200 -7.38 -10.15 -18.41
CA ASN A 200 -7.23 -9.83 -17.00
C ASN A 200 -8.57 -9.93 -16.24
N PRO A 201 -8.55 -10.03 -14.90
CA PRO A 201 -7.38 -10.21 -14.04
C PRO A 201 -6.77 -11.63 -14.15
N LEU A 202 -5.53 -11.79 -13.68
CA LEU A 202 -4.83 -13.08 -13.67
C LEU A 202 -5.48 -14.14 -12.76
N TYR A 203 -6.31 -13.72 -11.81
CA TYR A 203 -7.10 -14.57 -10.93
C TYR A 203 -8.40 -13.86 -10.57
N SER A 204 -9.47 -14.61 -10.26
CA SER A 204 -10.72 -14.03 -9.81
C SER A 204 -10.72 -13.83 -8.29
N ASN A 205 -11.44 -12.84 -7.80
CA ASN A 205 -11.49 -12.52 -6.37
C ASN A 205 -11.91 -13.74 -5.51
N GLY A 206 -12.96 -14.45 -5.92
CA GLY A 206 -13.43 -15.67 -5.25
C GLY A 206 -12.47 -16.88 -5.33
N SER A 207 -11.43 -16.83 -6.17
CA SER A 207 -10.45 -17.90 -6.28
C SER A 207 -9.31 -17.82 -5.26
N CYS A 208 -9.12 -16.67 -4.60
CA CYS A 208 -8.04 -16.47 -3.64
C CYS A 208 -8.56 -16.25 -2.21
N PRO A 209 -8.32 -17.19 -1.26
CA PRO A 209 -8.81 -17.07 0.11
C PRO A 209 -7.92 -16.20 1.02
N PHE A 210 -6.94 -15.49 0.45
CA PHE A 210 -5.90 -14.79 1.23
C PHE A 210 -6.07 -13.26 1.26
N ILE A 211 -7.02 -12.72 0.50
CA ILE A 211 -7.24 -11.28 0.39
C ILE A 211 -7.86 -10.76 1.69
N ASP A 212 -7.19 -9.81 2.35
CA ASP A 212 -7.74 -9.11 3.51
C ASP A 212 -8.93 -8.24 3.09
N GLU A 213 -9.92 -8.10 3.98
CA GLU A 213 -11.11 -7.25 3.76
C GLU A 213 -10.74 -5.83 3.29
N GLY A 214 -9.59 -5.29 3.73
CA GLY A 214 -9.12 -3.97 3.29
C GLY A 214 -8.86 -3.84 1.79
N PHE A 215 -8.58 -4.94 1.11
CA PHE A 215 -8.22 -4.99 -0.32
C PHE A 215 -9.29 -5.68 -1.18
N ASP A 216 -10.25 -6.38 -0.56
CA ASP A 216 -11.35 -7.08 -1.21
C ASP A 216 -12.48 -6.13 -1.65
N CYS A 217 -12.21 -5.31 -2.67
CA CYS A 217 -13.16 -4.27 -3.10
C CYS A 217 -14.47 -4.85 -3.67
N GLU A 218 -14.38 -5.87 -4.53
CA GLU A 218 -15.54 -6.52 -5.14
C GLU A 218 -16.35 -7.32 -4.10
N GLY A 219 -15.71 -8.06 -3.20
CA GLY A 219 -16.40 -8.76 -2.10
C GLY A 219 -17.03 -7.79 -1.10
N ASN A 220 -16.48 -6.58 -1.00
CA ASN A 220 -17.10 -5.49 -0.27
C ASN A 220 -18.21 -4.76 -1.05
N GLY A 221 -18.53 -5.15 -2.28
CA GLY A 221 -19.66 -4.62 -3.05
C GLY A 221 -19.32 -3.47 -4.00
N ARG A 222 -18.06 -3.36 -4.45
CA ARG A 222 -17.69 -2.49 -5.58
C ARG A 222 -18.26 -3.06 -6.88
N LEU A 223 -18.99 -2.23 -7.63
CA LEU A 223 -19.73 -2.65 -8.83
C LEU A 223 -18.99 -2.35 -10.13
N ASP A 224 -18.16 -1.31 -10.18
CA ASP A 224 -17.30 -1.02 -11.31
C ASP A 224 -16.09 -1.97 -11.29
N LEU A 225 -16.00 -2.89 -12.24
CA LEU A 225 -14.99 -3.96 -12.25
C LEU A 225 -13.86 -3.74 -13.28
N ASN A 226 -13.97 -2.68 -14.10
CA ASN A 226 -13.03 -2.37 -15.18
C ASN A 226 -11.62 -2.07 -14.68
N TYR A 227 -11.44 -1.57 -13.45
CA TYR A 227 -10.12 -1.33 -12.86
C TYR A 227 -9.24 -2.59 -12.84
N LYS A 228 -9.85 -3.79 -12.79
CA LYS A 228 -9.15 -5.10 -12.82
C LYS A 228 -8.64 -5.49 -14.20
N LYS A 229 -9.10 -4.82 -15.28
CA LYS A 229 -8.84 -5.17 -16.68
C LYS A 229 -7.63 -4.48 -17.28
N PHE A 230 -7.06 -3.50 -16.59
CA PHE A 230 -5.90 -2.77 -17.08
C PHE A 230 -4.60 -3.55 -16.85
N LYS A 231 -3.83 -3.72 -17.92
CA LYS A 231 -2.47 -4.25 -17.93
C LYS A 231 -1.50 -3.11 -18.24
N TRP A 232 -0.35 -3.06 -17.58
CA TRP A 232 0.73 -2.20 -18.06
C TRP A 232 1.27 -2.79 -19.39
N GLN A 233 1.78 -1.95 -20.27
CA GLN A 233 2.44 -2.39 -21.49
C GLN A 233 3.68 -1.54 -21.66
N PRO A 234 4.87 -2.05 -21.27
CA PRO A 234 6.13 -1.42 -21.55
C PRO A 234 6.30 -1.23 -23.06
N GLN A 235 6.97 -0.14 -23.42
CA GLN A 235 7.15 0.26 -24.82
C GLN A 235 8.16 -0.64 -25.55
N ASP A 236 9.24 -1.03 -24.87
CA ASP A 236 10.44 -1.62 -25.48
C ASP A 236 10.67 -3.08 -25.06
N CYS A 237 9.63 -3.79 -24.64
CA CYS A 237 9.74 -5.12 -24.05
C CYS A 237 8.80 -6.12 -24.74
N ASP A 238 9.35 -7.29 -25.09
CA ASP A 238 8.55 -8.45 -25.48
C ASP A 238 7.67 -8.93 -24.32
N ASP A 239 6.67 -9.78 -24.63
CA ASP A 239 5.63 -10.18 -23.69
C ASP A 239 6.18 -10.63 -22.32
N TYR A 240 5.82 -9.87 -21.29
CA TYR A 240 6.26 -10.06 -19.91
C TYR A 240 5.15 -10.63 -19.02
N ARG A 241 4.07 -11.15 -19.62
CA ARG A 241 2.90 -11.65 -18.89
C ARG A 241 3.29 -12.68 -17.83
N PHE A 242 2.74 -12.52 -16.63
CA PHE A 242 2.96 -13.44 -15.53
C PHE A 242 2.48 -14.86 -15.85
N ASN A 243 3.28 -15.84 -15.49
CA ASN A 243 2.90 -17.25 -15.52
C ASN A 243 3.14 -17.86 -14.14
N ALA A 244 2.04 -18.19 -13.45
CA ALA A 244 2.08 -18.69 -12.08
C ALA A 244 2.90 -19.99 -11.94
N THR A 245 2.74 -20.94 -12.86
CA THR A 245 3.51 -22.19 -12.86
C THR A 245 5.01 -21.92 -13.06
N LYS A 246 5.38 -21.10 -14.04
CA LYS A 246 6.80 -20.73 -14.28
C LYS A 246 7.39 -20.00 -13.07
N MET A 247 6.65 -19.07 -12.47
CA MET A 247 7.10 -18.37 -11.27
C MET A 247 7.29 -19.34 -10.11
N LEU A 248 6.35 -20.27 -9.89
CA LEU A 248 6.46 -21.32 -8.86
C LEU A 248 7.68 -22.23 -9.08
N GLU A 249 8.00 -22.59 -10.33
CA GLU A 249 9.21 -23.33 -10.68
C GLU A 249 10.49 -22.51 -10.43
N LEU A 250 10.52 -21.24 -10.86
CA LEU A 250 11.65 -20.32 -10.60
C LEU A 250 11.97 -20.22 -9.10
N ILE A 251 10.95 -20.35 -8.24
CA ILE A 251 11.08 -20.18 -6.79
C ILE A 251 11.06 -21.53 -6.06
N ARG A 252 11.09 -22.66 -6.79
CA ARG A 252 11.08 -23.99 -6.20
C ARG A 252 12.24 -24.16 -5.22
N GLY A 253 11.92 -24.61 -4.01
CA GLY A 253 12.91 -24.77 -2.93
C GLY A 253 13.43 -23.46 -2.34
N LYS A 254 12.90 -22.30 -2.75
CA LYS A 254 13.38 -20.97 -2.34
C LYS A 254 12.44 -20.28 -1.35
N ARG A 255 12.96 -19.26 -0.68
CA ARG A 255 12.21 -18.34 0.19
C ARG A 255 12.14 -16.96 -0.47
N ILE A 256 10.92 -16.49 -0.72
CA ILE A 256 10.66 -15.09 -1.09
C ILE A 256 10.15 -14.36 0.13
N VAL A 257 10.78 -13.24 0.46
CA VAL A 257 10.48 -12.48 1.67
C VAL A 257 10.19 -11.03 1.33
N PHE A 258 8.95 -10.61 1.58
CA PHE A 258 8.50 -9.22 1.51
C PHE A 258 8.67 -8.57 2.88
N VAL A 259 9.31 -7.41 2.93
CA VAL A 259 9.55 -6.65 4.18
C VAL A 259 9.18 -5.19 3.96
N GLY A 260 8.30 -4.65 4.79
CA GLY A 260 7.98 -3.23 4.68
C GLY A 260 6.67 -2.84 5.33
N ASP A 261 6.06 -1.81 4.77
CA ASP A 261 4.80 -1.24 5.22
C ASP A 261 3.56 -1.99 4.68
N SER A 262 2.38 -1.44 4.94
CA SER A 262 1.10 -2.00 4.52
C SER A 262 0.93 -2.08 2.99
N ILE A 263 1.65 -1.27 2.22
CA ILE A 263 1.65 -1.35 0.75
C ILE A 263 2.46 -2.57 0.30
N ASN A 264 3.53 -2.94 1.02
CA ASN A 264 4.26 -4.18 0.72
C ASN A 264 3.43 -5.42 1.08
N ARG A 265 2.62 -5.34 2.14
CA ARG A 265 1.63 -6.37 2.45
C ARG A 265 0.63 -6.52 1.30
N ASN A 266 0.14 -5.42 0.75
CA ASN A 266 -0.77 -5.41 -0.39
C ASN A 266 -0.16 -6.11 -1.62
N GLN A 267 1.13 -5.85 -1.91
CA GLN A 267 1.88 -6.55 -2.96
C GLN A 267 2.07 -8.05 -2.65
N TRP A 268 2.36 -8.40 -1.40
CA TRP A 268 2.54 -9.78 -0.98
C TRP A 268 1.24 -10.60 -1.06
N GLU A 269 0.09 -10.05 -0.66
CA GLU A 269 -1.21 -10.71 -0.80
C GLU A 269 -1.55 -10.95 -2.29
N SER A 270 -1.26 -9.98 -3.15
CA SER A 270 -1.34 -10.16 -4.61
C SER A 270 -0.46 -11.32 -5.09
N MET A 271 0.83 -11.38 -4.69
CA MET A 271 1.74 -12.46 -5.09
C MET A 271 1.22 -13.83 -4.62
N LEU A 272 0.69 -13.91 -3.40
CA LEU A 272 0.08 -15.15 -2.91
C LEU A 272 -1.07 -15.60 -3.82
N CYS A 273 -1.98 -14.71 -4.18
CA CYS A 273 -3.12 -15.02 -5.04
C CYS A 273 -2.70 -15.40 -6.46
N MET A 274 -1.77 -14.65 -7.05
CA MET A 274 -1.24 -14.93 -8.38
C MET A 274 -0.62 -16.34 -8.44
N LEU A 275 0.18 -16.73 -7.44
CA LEU A 275 0.77 -18.07 -7.37
C LEU A 275 -0.28 -19.16 -7.08
N PHE A 276 -1.23 -18.86 -6.19
CA PHE A 276 -2.27 -19.80 -5.81
C PHE A 276 -3.15 -20.25 -6.99
N SER A 277 -3.32 -19.39 -8.00
CA SER A 277 -4.08 -19.70 -9.22
C SER A 277 -3.57 -20.95 -9.98
N ALA A 278 -2.30 -21.34 -9.82
CA ALA A 278 -1.72 -22.54 -10.44
C ALA A 278 -1.76 -23.79 -9.53
N ILE A 279 -2.34 -23.70 -8.34
CA ILE A 279 -2.34 -24.79 -7.36
C ILE A 279 -3.57 -25.66 -7.53
N LYS A 280 -3.35 -26.96 -7.79
CA LYS A 280 -4.41 -27.96 -7.99
C LYS A 280 -5.12 -28.36 -6.70
N ASP A 281 -4.37 -28.52 -5.60
CA ASP A 281 -4.92 -28.84 -4.27
C ASP A 281 -4.72 -27.64 -3.32
N PRO A 282 -5.74 -26.82 -3.08
CA PRO A 282 -5.71 -25.68 -2.16
C PRO A 282 -5.12 -25.99 -0.77
N ARG A 283 -5.29 -27.22 -0.27
CA ARG A 283 -4.81 -27.63 1.07
C ARG A 283 -3.29 -27.71 1.15
N LYS A 284 -2.62 -27.74 0.00
CA LYS A 284 -1.15 -27.73 -0.11
C LYS A 284 -0.55 -26.33 -0.05
N VAL A 285 -1.37 -25.31 0.20
CA VAL A 285 -0.92 -23.96 0.54
C VAL A 285 -1.47 -23.58 1.90
N TYR A 286 -0.59 -23.31 2.85
CA TYR A 286 -1.00 -22.95 4.20
C TYR A 286 0.03 -22.04 4.88
N GLU A 287 -0.46 -21.24 5.84
CA GLU A 287 0.39 -20.46 6.72
C GLU A 287 1.05 -21.38 7.76
N THR A 288 2.38 -21.32 7.85
CA THR A 288 3.21 -22.28 8.61
C THR A 288 2.96 -22.30 10.12
N ARG A 289 2.31 -21.27 10.67
CA ARG A 289 1.93 -21.16 12.09
C ARG A 289 0.41 -21.25 12.30
N GLY A 290 -0.34 -21.62 11.26
CA GLY A 290 -1.81 -21.72 11.31
C GLY A 290 -2.52 -20.37 11.50
N ARG A 291 -1.84 -19.25 11.21
CA ARG A 291 -2.42 -17.92 11.38
C ARG A 291 -3.32 -17.57 10.21
N ARG A 292 -4.43 -16.91 10.51
CA ARG A 292 -5.24 -16.23 9.49
C ARG A 292 -4.68 -14.85 9.23
N ILE A 293 -4.74 -14.42 7.98
CA ILE A 293 -4.44 -13.05 7.61
C ILE A 293 -5.51 -12.15 8.27
N THR A 294 -5.06 -11.19 9.06
CA THR A 294 -5.95 -10.20 9.69
C THR A 294 -5.35 -8.81 9.56
N LYS A 295 -6.20 -7.78 9.70
CA LYS A 295 -5.79 -6.37 9.80
C LYS A 295 -4.79 -6.09 10.93
N LYS A 296 -4.76 -6.92 11.99
CA LYS A 296 -3.88 -6.74 13.15
C LYS A 296 -2.52 -7.41 12.89
N LYS A 297 -1.44 -6.64 13.08
CA LYS A 297 -0.02 -6.97 12.84
C LYS A 297 0.27 -8.48 12.79
N GLY A 298 0.80 -8.93 11.66
CA GLY A 298 1.21 -10.33 11.49
C GLY A 298 2.44 -10.43 10.61
N ASN A 299 3.39 -11.25 11.06
CA ASN A 299 4.40 -11.84 10.20
C ASN A 299 3.83 -13.17 9.73
N TYR A 300 3.82 -13.39 8.42
CA TYR A 300 3.19 -14.54 7.77
C TYR A 300 4.23 -15.29 6.94
N SER A 301 4.13 -16.62 6.92
CA SER A 301 4.93 -17.46 6.03
C SER A 301 4.03 -18.53 5.45
N PHE A 302 3.70 -18.38 4.17
CA PHE A 302 2.89 -19.35 3.43
C PHE A 302 3.78 -20.34 2.71
N LYS A 303 3.49 -21.62 2.87
CA LYS A 303 4.24 -22.72 2.26
C LYS A 303 3.46 -23.30 1.10
N PHE A 304 4.10 -23.39 -0.06
CA PHE A 304 3.57 -24.09 -1.24
C PHE A 304 4.23 -25.47 -1.29
N VAL A 305 3.51 -26.49 -0.80
CA VAL A 305 4.09 -27.82 -0.53
C VAL A 305 4.70 -28.47 -1.77
N ASP A 306 3.99 -28.44 -2.90
CA ASP A 306 4.43 -29.09 -4.15
C ASP A 306 5.68 -28.45 -4.75
N TYR A 307 5.93 -27.17 -4.45
CA TYR A 307 7.09 -26.41 -4.91
C TYR A 307 8.18 -26.27 -3.85
N LYS A 308 7.94 -26.76 -2.63
CA LYS A 308 8.88 -26.69 -1.50
C LYS A 308 9.38 -25.26 -1.22
N CYS A 309 8.58 -24.25 -1.55
CA CYS A 309 8.93 -22.84 -1.42
C CYS A 309 8.07 -22.14 -0.37
N THR A 310 8.53 -20.98 0.09
CA THR A 310 7.76 -20.10 0.97
C THR A 310 7.66 -18.68 0.41
N VAL A 311 6.51 -18.06 0.66
CA VAL A 311 6.25 -16.65 0.36
C VAL A 311 5.86 -15.97 1.67
N GLU A 312 6.73 -15.09 2.15
CA GLU A 312 6.71 -14.56 3.50
C GLU A 312 6.51 -13.04 3.51
N PHE A 313 5.83 -12.54 4.54
CA PHE A 313 5.70 -11.12 4.81
C PHE A 313 6.13 -10.80 6.25
N TYR A 314 6.96 -9.77 6.39
CA TYR A 314 7.36 -9.21 7.68
C TYR A 314 7.03 -7.72 7.73
N VAL A 315 6.22 -7.34 8.72
CA VAL A 315 5.90 -5.93 8.93
C VAL A 315 7.11 -5.20 9.50
N SER A 316 7.54 -4.17 8.80
CA SER A 316 8.55 -3.21 9.27
C SER A 316 8.34 -1.91 8.50
N HIS A 317 7.45 -1.05 9.01
CA HIS A 317 6.99 0.15 8.29
C HIS A 317 8.14 1.07 7.86
N PHE A 318 9.15 1.16 8.72
CA PHE A 318 10.29 2.06 8.59
C PHE A 318 11.61 1.34 8.29
N LEU A 319 11.63 -0.01 8.25
CA LEU A 319 12.82 -0.90 8.17
C LEU A 319 13.80 -0.81 9.36
N VAL A 320 13.73 0.28 10.12
CA VAL A 320 14.46 0.54 11.35
C VAL A 320 13.58 0.33 12.57
N HIS A 321 14.20 0.36 13.74
CA HIS A 321 13.60 -0.12 14.98
C HIS A 321 12.67 0.92 15.64
N GLU A 322 11.39 0.58 15.76
CA GLU A 322 10.40 1.33 16.55
C GLU A 322 10.62 1.05 18.06
N ASP A 323 10.91 2.07 18.86
CA ASP A 323 11.22 1.95 20.29
C ASP A 323 10.46 2.94 21.18
N LYS A 324 10.81 2.98 22.46
CA LYS A 324 10.39 3.98 23.42
C LYS A 324 11.58 4.49 24.21
N ALA A 325 11.84 5.80 24.13
CA ALA A 325 12.87 6.48 24.92
C ALA A 325 12.28 7.26 26.10
N ARG A 326 13.13 7.56 27.09
CA ARG A 326 12.79 8.42 28.23
C ARG A 326 13.18 9.86 27.89
N LEU A 327 12.22 10.78 27.96
CA LEU A 327 12.44 12.21 27.80
C LEU A 327 11.94 12.92 29.07
N GLY A 328 12.88 13.34 29.91
CA GLY A 328 12.59 13.78 31.28
C GLY A 328 11.90 12.69 32.10
N ARG A 329 10.71 12.99 32.64
CA ARG A 329 9.90 12.02 33.42
C ARG A 329 8.99 11.13 32.56
N ARG A 330 8.86 11.39 31.26
CA ARG A 330 7.90 10.69 30.38
C ARG A 330 8.61 9.66 29.50
N ARG A 331 7.91 8.57 29.19
CA ARG A 331 8.34 7.58 28.18
C ARG A 331 7.57 7.83 26.89
N ILE A 332 8.26 8.15 25.82
CA ILE A 332 7.68 8.50 24.52
C ILE A 332 8.07 7.46 23.47
N GLN A 333 7.16 7.20 22.52
CA GLN A 333 7.49 6.38 21.35
C GLN A 333 8.48 7.13 20.46
N THR A 334 9.53 6.43 20.02
CA THR A 334 10.59 6.92 19.17
C THR A 334 10.87 5.96 18.02
N LEU A 335 11.53 6.45 16.97
CA LEU A 335 12.05 5.65 15.87
C LEU A 335 13.57 5.72 15.90
N ARG A 336 14.24 4.60 16.16
CA ARG A 336 15.70 4.51 16.18
C ARG A 336 16.25 4.36 14.77
N ILE A 337 16.54 5.47 14.13
CA ILE A 337 16.93 5.53 12.70
C ILE A 337 18.34 4.99 12.43
N ASP A 338 19.13 4.77 13.47
CA ASP A 338 20.49 4.20 13.44
C ASP A 338 20.54 2.68 13.75
N THR A 339 19.39 2.05 13.97
CA THR A 339 19.31 0.61 14.26
C THR A 339 18.24 -0.09 13.42
N ILE A 340 18.62 -1.20 12.79
CA ILE A 340 17.68 -2.01 12.01
C ILE A 340 16.57 -2.61 12.88
N ASP A 341 15.42 -2.88 12.29
CA ASP A 341 14.31 -3.60 12.93
C ASP A 341 14.77 -4.86 13.68
N ARG A 342 14.26 -5.06 14.90
CA ARG A 342 14.58 -6.23 15.75
C ARG A 342 14.24 -7.57 15.09
N GLY A 343 13.26 -7.59 14.20
CA GLY A 343 12.84 -8.75 13.41
C GLY A 343 13.76 -9.07 12.22
N SER A 344 14.76 -8.23 11.92
CA SER A 344 15.62 -8.35 10.73
C SER A 344 16.35 -9.69 10.60
N SER A 345 16.61 -10.36 11.73
CA SER A 345 17.20 -11.70 11.75
C SER A 345 16.44 -12.72 10.91
N ARG A 346 15.12 -12.55 10.74
CA ARG A 346 14.20 -13.44 10.02
C ARG A 346 14.26 -13.28 8.51
N TRP A 347 14.76 -12.14 8.03
CA TRP A 347 14.90 -11.83 6.60
C TRP A 347 16.15 -12.48 6.00
N ARG A 348 17.14 -12.81 6.85
CA ARG A 348 18.39 -13.45 6.43
C ARG A 348 18.12 -14.84 5.82
N GLY A 349 18.97 -15.20 4.85
CA GLY A 349 18.90 -16.49 4.16
C GLY A 349 17.68 -16.64 3.25
N ALA A 350 17.00 -15.55 2.89
CA ALA A 350 16.03 -15.56 1.81
C ALA A 350 16.74 -15.56 0.45
N ASP A 351 16.15 -16.21 -0.56
CA ASP A 351 16.68 -16.21 -1.92
C ASP A 351 16.26 -14.94 -2.68
N VAL A 352 15.09 -14.40 -2.35
CA VAL A 352 14.56 -13.14 -2.88
C VAL A 352 14.07 -12.29 -1.72
N LEU A 353 14.58 -11.06 -1.62
CA LEU A 353 14.12 -10.04 -0.68
C LEU A 353 13.46 -8.90 -1.44
N VAL A 354 12.24 -8.53 -1.03
CA VAL A 354 11.50 -7.40 -1.62
C VAL A 354 11.17 -6.40 -0.51
N PHE A 355 11.98 -5.35 -0.43
CA PHE A 355 11.82 -4.29 0.56
C PHE A 355 10.94 -3.15 0.04
N ASN A 356 10.29 -2.45 0.96
CA ASN A 356 9.87 -1.07 0.72
C ASN A 356 9.93 -0.26 2.02
N SER A 357 9.93 1.05 1.87
CA SER A 357 9.50 1.97 2.92
C SER A 357 9.20 3.34 2.30
N ALA A 358 7.99 3.88 2.49
CA ALA A 358 7.68 5.27 2.10
C ALA A 358 6.36 5.76 2.72
N HIS A 359 5.33 4.92 2.72
CA HIS A 359 3.96 5.33 3.02
C HIS A 359 3.74 5.78 4.48
N TRP A 360 4.65 5.37 5.38
CA TRP A 360 4.64 5.77 6.79
C TRP A 360 5.49 7.00 7.11
N TRP A 361 6.31 7.47 6.17
CA TRP A 361 7.20 8.63 6.34
C TRP A 361 6.48 9.93 6.00
N SER A 362 5.48 10.28 6.81
CA SER A 362 4.73 11.54 6.72
C SER A 362 4.76 12.29 8.04
N HIS A 363 4.65 13.62 8.02
CA HIS A 363 4.63 14.44 9.24
C HIS A 363 3.63 13.92 10.27
N TYR A 364 2.43 13.52 9.85
CA TYR A 364 1.43 12.99 10.78
C TYR A 364 1.90 11.70 11.47
N LYS A 365 2.40 10.72 10.70
CA LYS A 365 2.79 9.40 11.23
C LYS A 365 4.13 9.43 11.99
N THR A 366 4.95 10.45 11.74
CA THR A 366 6.26 10.62 12.38
C THR A 366 6.31 11.79 13.37
N LYS A 367 5.16 12.18 13.94
CA LYS A 367 5.02 13.26 14.94
C LYS A 367 5.68 14.60 14.54
N SER A 368 5.62 14.92 13.26
CA SER A 368 6.26 16.07 12.63
C SER A 368 7.77 16.17 12.90
N GLY A 369 8.39 15.04 13.24
CA GLY A 369 9.79 14.94 13.61
C GLY A 369 10.14 15.47 15.01
N ILE A 370 9.15 15.89 15.80
CA ILE A 370 9.36 16.49 17.12
C ILE A 370 9.52 15.39 18.17
N ASN A 371 10.68 15.31 18.81
CA ASN A 371 11.01 14.32 19.85
C ASN A 371 10.67 12.87 19.44
N TYR A 372 10.82 12.52 18.17
CA TYR A 372 10.41 11.22 17.64
C TYR A 372 11.60 10.38 17.17
N TYR A 373 12.52 10.98 16.43
CA TYR A 373 13.68 10.25 15.94
C TYR A 373 14.76 10.15 17.02
N GLN A 374 15.38 8.97 17.10
CA GLN A 374 16.42 8.67 18.07
C GLN A 374 17.66 8.15 17.34
N GLU A 375 18.81 8.62 17.78
CA GLU A 375 20.12 8.10 17.40
C GLU A 375 20.94 7.89 18.66
N ARG A 376 21.56 6.72 18.77
CA ARG A 376 22.23 6.27 20.00
C ARG A 376 21.27 6.42 21.18
N ASP A 377 21.69 7.15 22.22
CA ASP A 377 20.89 7.40 23.42
C ASP A 377 20.22 8.78 23.41
N GLN A 378 20.24 9.49 22.28
CA GLN A 378 19.68 10.84 22.15
C GLN A 378 18.39 10.83 21.33
N VAL A 379 17.34 11.43 21.90
CA VAL A 379 16.12 11.78 21.16
C VAL A 379 16.32 13.16 20.55
N LEU A 380 16.22 13.24 19.23
CA LEU A 380 16.41 14.48 18.50
C LEU A 380 15.20 15.41 18.73
N PRO A 381 15.41 16.68 19.14
CA PRO A 381 14.29 17.60 19.42
C PRO A 381 13.39 17.82 18.21
N ARG A 382 13.99 17.95 17.02
CA ARG A 382 13.32 18.06 15.74
C ARG A 382 14.24 17.53 14.65
N LEU A 383 13.71 16.73 13.73
CA LEU A 383 14.43 16.31 12.52
C LEU A 383 13.44 16.25 11.35
N ASP A 384 13.88 16.72 10.19
CA ASP A 384 13.10 16.62 8.96
C ASP A 384 12.86 15.15 8.56
N VAL A 385 11.68 14.87 7.99
CA VAL A 385 11.25 13.51 7.66
C VAL A 385 12.08 12.89 6.54
N ASN A 386 12.55 13.66 5.55
CA ASN A 386 13.37 13.16 4.46
C ASN A 386 14.82 12.95 4.91
N ILE A 387 15.33 13.81 5.80
CA ILE A 387 16.63 13.57 6.46
C ILE A 387 16.57 12.28 7.29
N ALA A 388 15.52 12.09 8.10
CA ALA A 388 15.33 10.88 8.88
C ALA A 388 15.19 9.63 8.00
N PHE A 389 14.45 9.73 6.89
CA PHE A 389 14.28 8.68 5.91
C PHE A 389 15.62 8.25 5.28
N ARG A 390 16.45 9.22 4.85
CA ARG A 390 17.79 8.95 4.30
C ARG A 390 18.68 8.22 5.31
N ARG A 391 18.68 8.65 6.56
CA ARG A 391 19.47 8.01 7.63
C ARG A 391 18.98 6.59 7.92
N ALA A 392 17.67 6.37 7.99
CA ALA A 392 17.09 5.05 8.18
C ALA A 392 17.40 4.10 7.01
N LEU A 393 17.32 4.58 5.76
CA LEU A 393 17.71 3.78 4.60
C LEU A 393 19.21 3.53 4.54
N THR A 394 20.04 4.46 5.00
CA THR A 394 21.49 4.22 5.13
C THR A 394 21.75 3.08 6.13
N THR A 395 21.05 3.06 7.26
CA THR A 395 21.08 1.95 8.23
C THR A 395 20.62 0.62 7.60
N TRP A 396 19.54 0.64 6.83
CA TRP A 396 19.08 -0.54 6.08
C TRP A 396 20.12 -1.02 5.06
N GLY A 397 20.71 -0.12 4.26
CA GLY A 397 21.73 -0.45 3.28
C GLY A 397 22.97 -1.08 3.92
N ALA A 398 23.44 -0.51 5.05
CA ALA A 398 24.53 -1.08 5.83
C ALA A 398 24.20 -2.48 6.39
N TRP A 399 22.94 -2.71 6.80
CA TRP A 399 22.50 -4.04 7.22
C TRP A 399 22.50 -5.03 6.05
N VAL A 400 22.02 -4.63 4.86
CA VAL A 400 22.03 -5.48 3.67
C VAL A 400 23.47 -5.88 3.32
N ASP A 401 24.37 -4.90 3.23
CA ASP A 401 25.79 -5.14 2.90
C ASP A 401 26.51 -6.04 3.90
N LYS A 402 26.11 -5.97 5.17
CA LYS A 402 26.72 -6.77 6.23
C LYS A 402 26.20 -8.20 6.28
N TYR A 403 24.91 -8.42 6.04
CA TYR A 403 24.25 -9.69 6.37
C TYR A 403 23.69 -10.46 5.17
N ILE A 404 23.60 -9.86 3.99
CA ILE A 404 23.04 -10.50 2.81
C ILE A 404 24.16 -10.97 1.88
N ASN A 405 24.12 -12.24 1.52
CA ASN A 405 25.04 -12.81 0.53
C ASN A 405 24.50 -12.55 -0.88
N SER A 406 25.01 -11.52 -1.55
CA SER A 406 24.60 -11.12 -2.90
C SER A 406 24.79 -12.17 -3.99
N LYS A 407 25.61 -13.22 -3.74
CA LYS A 407 25.75 -14.36 -4.66
C LYS A 407 24.60 -15.35 -4.58
N LYS A 408 23.84 -15.35 -3.48
CA LYS A 408 22.72 -16.27 -3.22
C LYS A 408 21.37 -15.55 -3.20
N THR A 409 21.34 -14.33 -2.69
CA THR A 409 20.13 -13.56 -2.48
C THR A 409 20.02 -12.44 -3.49
N ARG A 410 18.86 -12.35 -4.14
CA ARG A 410 18.48 -11.20 -4.97
C ARG A 410 17.70 -10.21 -4.14
N VAL A 411 18.17 -8.96 -4.10
CA VAL A 411 17.55 -7.91 -3.30
C VAL A 411 16.84 -6.93 -4.23
N PHE A 412 15.58 -6.65 -3.90
CA PHE A 412 14.74 -5.67 -4.56
C PHE A 412 14.29 -4.63 -3.54
N PHE A 413 14.17 -3.39 -4.00
CA PHE A 413 13.49 -2.33 -3.26
C PHE A 413 12.40 -1.77 -4.16
N ARG A 414 11.15 -1.77 -3.71
CA ARG A 414 10.05 -1.16 -4.44
C ARG A 414 9.93 0.32 -4.08
N SER A 415 9.84 1.16 -5.10
CA SER A 415 9.61 2.60 -4.94
C SER A 415 8.26 2.92 -4.29
N SER A 416 8.04 4.19 -3.94
CA SER A 416 6.79 4.63 -3.29
C SER A 416 5.57 4.39 -4.18
N ALA A 417 4.48 3.87 -3.62
CA ALA A 417 3.20 3.87 -4.29
C ALA A 417 2.48 5.22 -4.05
N PRO A 418 1.89 5.83 -5.09
CA PRO A 418 1.17 7.09 -4.94
C PRO A 418 -0.15 6.91 -4.17
N SER A 419 -0.70 8.03 -3.72
CA SER A 419 -2.04 8.10 -3.12
C SER A 419 -2.81 9.20 -3.82
N HIS A 420 -4.10 8.98 -4.08
CA HIS A 420 -4.90 9.86 -4.91
C HIS A 420 -6.10 10.41 -4.14
N PHE A 421 -5.90 11.45 -3.34
CA PHE A 421 -6.99 12.13 -2.64
C PHE A 421 -7.45 13.36 -3.42
N ARG A 422 -8.77 13.52 -3.58
CA ARG A 422 -9.46 14.72 -4.06
C ARG A 422 -10.24 15.36 -2.93
N GLY A 423 -10.42 16.68 -2.97
CA GLY A 423 -11.23 17.39 -1.97
C GLY A 423 -10.63 17.48 -0.56
N GLY A 424 -9.38 17.05 -0.37
CA GLY A 424 -8.70 17.07 0.92
C GLY A 424 -7.61 16.01 1.02
N GLN A 425 -6.96 15.92 2.18
CA GLN A 425 -6.05 14.83 2.53
C GLN A 425 -6.83 13.67 3.15
N TRP A 426 -6.16 12.53 3.35
CA TRP A 426 -6.72 11.32 3.97
C TRP A 426 -7.42 11.56 5.33
N ASN A 427 -7.01 12.58 6.08
CA ASN A 427 -7.55 12.93 7.41
C ASN A 427 -8.45 14.18 7.41
N SER A 428 -8.69 14.79 6.25
CA SER A 428 -9.43 16.05 6.14
C SER A 428 -10.57 15.97 5.12
N GLY A 429 -11.16 14.79 4.94
CA GLY A 429 -12.29 14.57 4.04
C GLY A 429 -11.91 14.23 2.59
N GLY A 430 -10.64 13.94 2.30
CA GLY A 430 -10.21 13.52 0.97
C GLY A 430 -10.82 12.19 0.52
N HIS A 431 -11.08 12.05 -0.78
CA HIS A 431 -11.74 10.89 -1.39
C HIS A 431 -11.23 10.55 -2.80
N CYS A 432 -11.61 9.38 -3.30
CA CYS A 432 -11.32 8.89 -4.66
C CYS A 432 -12.50 8.11 -5.28
N ARG A 433 -13.68 8.12 -4.64
CA ARG A 433 -14.85 7.30 -5.02
C ARG A 433 -15.37 7.51 -6.44
N GLU A 434 -15.13 8.66 -7.06
CA GLU A 434 -15.64 9.00 -8.39
C GLU A 434 -14.78 8.41 -9.52
N ALA A 435 -13.60 7.89 -9.21
CA ALA A 435 -12.67 7.40 -10.21
C ALA A 435 -12.92 5.93 -10.55
N THR A 436 -13.38 5.68 -11.77
CA THR A 436 -13.60 4.32 -12.32
C THR A 436 -12.65 3.97 -13.47
N GLU A 437 -11.86 4.94 -13.93
CA GLU A 437 -10.93 4.82 -15.06
C GLU A 437 -9.55 5.41 -14.69
N PRO A 438 -8.46 4.94 -15.29
CA PRO A 438 -7.14 5.55 -15.13
C PRO A 438 -7.12 7.03 -15.53
N LEU A 439 -6.20 7.80 -14.96
CA LEU A 439 -5.92 9.16 -15.39
C LEU A 439 -5.31 9.16 -16.80
N ASN A 440 -5.65 10.16 -17.61
CA ASN A 440 -5.00 10.39 -18.90
C ASN A 440 -3.62 11.06 -18.76
N VAL A 441 -3.45 11.85 -17.69
CA VAL A 441 -2.23 12.60 -17.38
C VAL A 441 -1.91 12.36 -15.91
N THR A 442 -0.65 12.08 -15.61
CA THR A 442 -0.18 11.89 -14.25
C THR A 442 0.15 13.20 -13.57
N SER A 443 0.21 13.14 -12.25
CA SER A 443 0.78 14.19 -11.41
C SER A 443 2.29 14.27 -11.56
N SER A 444 2.91 13.53 -12.49
CA SER A 444 4.35 13.52 -12.77
C SER A 444 4.91 14.89 -13.14
N ASN A 445 4.05 15.83 -13.55
CA ASN A 445 4.40 17.25 -13.65
C ASN A 445 4.77 17.90 -12.29
N LEU A 446 4.44 17.27 -11.16
CA LEU A 446 4.82 17.65 -9.78
C LEU A 446 6.19 17.11 -9.35
N GLY A 447 6.90 16.39 -10.24
CA GLY A 447 8.25 15.87 -9.99
C GLY A 447 8.29 14.46 -9.39
N TYR A 448 9.42 13.78 -9.57
CA TYR A 448 9.67 12.45 -9.01
C TYR A 448 9.76 12.54 -7.47
N PRO A 449 9.08 11.67 -6.69
CA PRO A 449 9.07 11.80 -5.24
C PRO A 449 10.47 11.80 -4.62
N GLU A 450 10.76 12.77 -3.76
CA GLU A 450 12.07 12.93 -3.11
C GLU A 450 12.53 11.66 -2.36
N LYS A 451 11.59 10.91 -1.78
CA LYS A 451 11.89 9.63 -1.14
C LYS A 451 12.44 8.59 -2.12
N ASN A 452 11.96 8.58 -3.36
CA ASN A 452 12.52 7.68 -4.35
C ASN A 452 13.94 8.09 -4.76
N VAL A 453 14.21 9.40 -4.89
CA VAL A 453 15.57 9.91 -5.12
C VAL A 453 16.50 9.47 -3.98
N ILE A 454 16.05 9.58 -2.72
CA ILE A 454 16.82 9.10 -1.56
C ILE A 454 17.09 7.59 -1.63
N VAL A 455 16.11 6.78 -2.05
CA VAL A 455 16.27 5.33 -2.23
C VAL A 455 17.33 5.04 -3.30
N GLU A 456 17.25 5.70 -4.45
CA GLU A 456 18.21 5.57 -5.55
C GLU A 456 19.63 5.94 -5.12
N ASP A 457 19.78 7.08 -4.44
CA ASP A 457 21.06 7.53 -3.89
C ASP A 457 21.66 6.50 -2.94
N VAL A 458 20.87 5.98 -1.99
CA VAL A 458 21.35 4.99 -1.01
C VAL A 458 21.75 3.70 -1.73
N ILE A 459 20.90 3.19 -2.62
CA ILE A 459 21.19 1.95 -3.38
C ILE A 459 22.46 2.10 -4.22
N SER A 460 22.69 3.27 -4.83
CA SER A 460 23.89 3.53 -5.65
C SER A 460 25.21 3.42 -4.86
N GLN A 461 25.15 3.62 -3.54
CA GLN A 461 26.31 3.59 -2.64
C GLN A 461 26.52 2.23 -1.96
N MET A 462 25.59 1.29 -2.14
CA MET A 462 25.67 -0.04 -1.52
C MET A 462 26.63 -0.97 -2.26
N LYS A 463 27.30 -1.85 -1.51
CA LYS A 463 28.13 -2.92 -2.08
C LYS A 463 27.27 -4.03 -2.69
N THR A 464 26.15 -4.33 -2.06
CA THR A 464 25.17 -5.29 -2.52
C THR A 464 24.30 -4.66 -3.58
N ARG A 465 24.31 -5.25 -4.78
CA ARG A 465 23.41 -4.80 -5.85
C ARG A 465 21.95 -5.00 -5.43
N VAL A 466 21.20 -3.89 -5.42
CA VAL A 466 19.75 -3.88 -5.23
C VAL A 466 19.09 -3.47 -6.54
N THR A 467 18.06 -4.20 -6.95
CA THR A 467 17.22 -3.82 -8.09
C THR A 467 16.06 -2.96 -7.61
N LEU A 468 15.98 -1.72 -8.11
CA LEU A 468 14.82 -0.88 -7.86
C LEU A 468 13.63 -1.35 -8.71
N LEU A 469 12.54 -1.76 -8.05
CA LEU A 469 11.24 -1.97 -8.69
C LEU A 469 10.51 -0.62 -8.70
N ASN A 470 10.76 0.19 -9.73
CA ASN A 470 10.14 1.50 -9.85
C ASN A 470 8.70 1.38 -10.35
N VAL A 471 7.76 1.43 -9.41
CA VAL A 471 6.32 1.32 -9.67
C VAL A 471 5.59 2.65 -9.60
N THR A 472 6.30 3.73 -9.23
CA THR A 472 5.67 5.00 -8.88
C THR A 472 4.95 5.62 -10.08
N GLY A 473 5.65 5.74 -11.21
CA GLY A 473 5.12 6.40 -12.40
C GLY A 473 3.91 5.66 -12.99
N LEU A 474 4.00 4.34 -13.17
CA LEU A 474 2.88 3.54 -13.69
C LEU A 474 1.68 3.56 -12.74
N SER A 475 1.92 3.55 -11.42
CA SER A 475 0.82 3.55 -10.45
C SER A 475 0.13 4.91 -10.32
N ASP A 476 0.78 6.01 -10.69
CA ASP A 476 0.21 7.37 -10.59
C ASP A 476 -0.94 7.60 -11.59
N TYR A 477 -1.04 6.75 -12.62
CA TYR A 477 -2.21 6.75 -13.51
C TYR A 477 -3.45 6.12 -12.84
N ARG A 478 -3.28 5.32 -11.79
CA ARG A 478 -4.27 4.32 -11.40
C ARG A 478 -5.17 4.73 -10.24
N ILE A 479 -5.67 5.96 -10.25
CA ILE A 479 -6.64 6.42 -9.24
C ILE A 479 -7.85 5.48 -9.08
N ASP A 480 -8.26 4.83 -10.17
CA ASP A 480 -9.34 3.83 -10.22
C ASP A 480 -9.05 2.57 -9.39
N GLY A 481 -7.78 2.24 -9.17
CA GLY A 481 -7.36 0.99 -8.50
C GLY A 481 -7.47 1.01 -6.98
N HIS A 482 -7.87 2.13 -6.36
CA HIS A 482 -7.96 2.27 -4.91
C HIS A 482 -9.24 1.66 -4.33
N PRO A 483 -9.22 1.16 -3.08
CA PRO A 483 -10.44 0.70 -2.41
C PRO A 483 -11.48 1.78 -2.21
N SER A 484 -11.09 3.04 -2.00
CA SER A 484 -12.02 4.12 -1.66
C SER A 484 -12.88 3.71 -0.45
N MET A 485 -14.21 3.75 -0.57
CA MET A 485 -15.17 3.30 0.44
C MET A 485 -15.25 1.78 0.55
N TYR A 486 -14.69 1.04 -0.42
CA TYR A 486 -14.74 -0.41 -0.53
C TYR A 486 -13.62 -1.15 0.22
N GLY A 487 -12.90 -0.50 1.14
CA GLY A 487 -11.97 -1.17 2.07
C GLY A 487 -12.63 -1.81 3.30
N LYS A 488 -13.97 -1.78 3.36
CA LYS A 488 -14.80 -2.42 4.40
C LYS A 488 -16.08 -2.95 3.77
N SER A 489 -16.63 -4.03 4.31
CA SER A 489 -17.92 -4.55 3.86
C SER A 489 -19.05 -3.55 4.12
N VAL A 490 -20.17 -3.68 3.40
CA VAL A 490 -21.36 -2.81 3.55
C VAL A 490 -21.85 -2.77 5.00
N VAL A 491 -21.86 -3.93 5.67
CA VAL A 491 -22.23 -4.05 7.10
C VAL A 491 -21.28 -3.23 7.99
N ASN A 492 -19.98 -3.33 7.73
CA ASN A 492 -18.96 -2.61 8.50
C ASN A 492 -18.87 -1.10 8.17
N ARG A 493 -19.46 -0.65 7.05
CA ARG A 493 -19.54 0.78 6.68
C ARG A 493 -20.61 1.52 7.45
N GLN A 494 -21.77 0.90 7.68
CA GLN A 494 -22.93 1.56 8.31
C GLN A 494 -22.66 2.11 9.73
N GLY A 495 -21.63 1.60 10.42
CA GLY A 495 -21.17 2.10 11.73
C GLY A 495 -19.83 2.85 11.73
N SER A 496 -19.20 3.06 10.57
CA SER A 496 -17.83 3.56 10.49
C SER A 496 -17.77 4.99 9.95
N ARG A 497 -17.43 5.95 10.81
CA ARG A 497 -17.07 7.34 10.41
C ARG A 497 -15.68 7.47 9.76
N GLY A 498 -15.09 6.36 9.29
CA GLY A 498 -13.76 6.35 8.68
C GLY A 498 -13.76 6.98 7.28
N GLY A 499 -12.71 7.74 6.98
CA GLY A 499 -12.45 8.26 5.63
C GLY A 499 -12.16 7.15 4.61
N GLU A 500 -12.11 7.53 3.34
CA GLU A 500 -11.80 6.61 2.25
C GLU A 500 -10.33 6.19 2.21
N ASP A 501 -10.10 4.98 1.71
CA ASP A 501 -8.76 4.49 1.44
C ASP A 501 -8.36 4.76 0.00
N CYS A 502 -7.63 5.86 -0.20
CA CYS A 502 -7.03 6.24 -1.48
C CYS A 502 -5.51 6.05 -1.47
N SER A 503 -5.02 5.07 -0.71
CA SER A 503 -3.60 4.78 -0.54
C SER A 503 -3.24 3.32 -0.80
N HIS A 504 -4.06 2.39 -0.31
CA HIS A 504 -3.94 0.96 -0.63
C HIS A 504 -4.64 0.64 -1.96
N TRP A 505 -4.60 -0.60 -2.40
CA TRP A 505 -5.06 -1.01 -3.72
C TRP A 505 -5.98 -2.21 -3.63
N CYS A 506 -7.04 -2.19 -4.45
CA CYS A 506 -7.90 -3.35 -4.64
C CYS A 506 -7.11 -4.55 -5.16
N LEU A 507 -7.51 -5.75 -4.74
CA LEU A 507 -7.02 -7.01 -5.29
C LEU A 507 -8.17 -7.81 -5.91
N PRO A 508 -8.00 -8.39 -7.10
CA PRO A 508 -6.87 -8.19 -8.04
C PRO A 508 -6.80 -6.73 -8.53
N GLY A 509 -5.62 -6.28 -8.98
CA GLY A 509 -5.41 -4.89 -9.37
C GLY A 509 -3.95 -4.49 -9.54
N VAL A 510 -3.64 -3.21 -9.27
CA VAL A 510 -2.30 -2.60 -9.51
C VAL A 510 -1.13 -3.38 -8.89
N PRO A 511 -1.24 -3.96 -7.67
CA PRO A 511 -0.15 -4.76 -7.11
C PRO A 511 0.19 -6.03 -7.92
N ASP A 512 -0.74 -6.54 -8.73
CA ASP A 512 -0.48 -7.67 -9.62
C ASP A 512 0.55 -7.28 -10.68
N THR A 513 0.45 -6.06 -11.23
CA THR A 513 1.44 -5.50 -12.14
C THR A 513 2.80 -5.31 -11.49
N TRP A 514 2.86 -4.93 -10.21
CA TRP A 514 4.15 -4.85 -9.49
C TRP A 514 4.83 -6.21 -9.40
N ASN A 515 4.03 -7.27 -9.25
CA ASN A 515 4.51 -8.65 -9.22
C ASN A 515 4.85 -9.19 -10.61
N GLU A 516 4.18 -8.73 -11.67
CA GLU A 516 4.62 -8.94 -13.06
C GLU A 516 6.02 -8.36 -13.30
N LEU A 517 6.30 -7.14 -12.82
CA LEU A 517 7.64 -6.54 -12.92
C LEU A 517 8.70 -7.33 -12.13
N LEU A 518 8.36 -7.74 -10.90
CA LEU A 518 9.23 -8.61 -10.11
C LEU A 518 9.51 -9.93 -10.86
N TYR A 519 8.49 -10.57 -11.41
CA TYR A 519 8.60 -11.79 -12.19
C TYR A 519 9.49 -11.60 -13.42
N PHE A 520 9.31 -10.52 -14.18
CA PHE A 520 10.16 -10.19 -15.33
C PHE A 520 11.63 -10.10 -14.91
N HIS A 521 11.94 -9.33 -13.87
CA HIS A 521 13.31 -9.24 -13.39
C HIS A 521 13.84 -10.60 -12.93
N LEU A 522 13.02 -11.40 -12.25
CA LEU A 522 13.41 -12.73 -11.81
C LEU A 522 13.78 -13.64 -12.98
N ASN A 523 12.97 -13.64 -14.04
CA ASN A 523 13.12 -14.46 -15.24
C ASN A 523 14.25 -13.98 -16.17
N TYR A 524 14.44 -12.66 -16.33
CA TYR A 524 15.43 -12.09 -17.26
C TYR A 524 16.86 -12.58 -17.02
N ASN A 525 17.24 -12.82 -15.76
CA ASN A 525 18.59 -13.32 -15.43
C ASN A 525 18.79 -14.82 -15.69
N GLU A 526 17.72 -15.59 -15.92
CA GLU A 526 17.83 -16.98 -16.40
C GLU A 526 17.89 -17.06 -17.93
N MET A 527 17.41 -16.04 -18.64
CA MET A 527 17.43 -15.98 -20.12
C MET A 527 18.77 -15.48 -20.70
N VAL A 528 19.65 -14.91 -19.86
CA VAL A 528 20.96 -14.34 -20.24
C VAL A 528 22.14 -15.22 -19.76
N LYS A 529 21.85 -16.36 -19.15
CA LYS A 529 22.82 -17.45 -18.91
C LYS A 529 22.60 -18.55 -19.93
#